data_AF-A0A7X4Z957-F1
#
_entry.id   AF-A0A7X4Z957-F1
#
_cell.length_a   1.000
_cell.length_b   1.000
_cell.length_c   1.000
_cell.angle_alpha   90.00
_cell.angle_beta   90.00
_cell.angle_gamma   90.00
#
_symmetry.space_group_name_H-M   'P 1'
#
loop_
_entity.id
_entity.type
_entity.pdbx_description
1 polymer ?
#
loop_
_entity_poly.entity_id
_entity_poly.type
_entity_poly.pdbx_seq_one_letter_code
_entity_poly.pdbx_strand_id
1 'polypeptide(L)'
;MKTEFKQIEQAENSMGTAKISGLVLKTGVPLMVSLLINSLYNFVDSVFVSRVSEDALTALSLAAPVQILMSAMGLGIAVGLNAVISEALGEQDGEKVKRTASAALVLAFLAWLLIVVLEIFTLATYFKWQALAAR
;
A
#
# COMPACT_ATOMS: atom_id res chain seq x y z
N MET A 1 28.99 0.90 1.24
CA MET A 1 27.88 1.03 0.28
C MET A 1 27.69 -0.19 -0.63
N LYS A 2 28.71 -0.74 -1.31
CA LYS A 2 28.56 -2.00 -2.09
C LYS A 2 28.35 -3.26 -1.24
N THR A 3 28.77 -3.22 0.03
CA THR A 3 28.70 -4.34 0.98
C THR A 3 27.29 -4.57 1.53
N GLU A 4 26.47 -3.52 1.65
CA GLU A 4 25.11 -3.63 2.20
C GLU A 4 24.12 -4.23 1.19
N PHE A 5 24.29 -3.93 -0.10
CA PHE A 5 23.52 -4.56 -1.18
C PHE A 5 23.81 -6.06 -1.33
N LYS A 6 24.99 -6.53 -0.91
CA LYS A 6 25.35 -7.96 -0.94
C LYS A 6 24.71 -8.76 0.19
N GLN A 7 24.40 -8.12 1.33
CA GLN A 7 23.73 -8.79 2.45
C GLN A 7 22.25 -9.08 2.19
N ILE A 8 21.59 -8.28 1.34
CA ILE A 8 20.21 -8.54 0.88
C ILE A 8 20.15 -9.77 -0.05
N GLU A 9 21.27 -10.11 -0.71
CA GLU A 9 21.37 -11.21 -1.67
C GLU A 9 21.86 -12.54 -1.04
N GLN A 10 22.50 -12.49 0.14
CA GLN A 10 23.09 -13.66 0.82
C GLN A 10 22.35 -14.14 2.08
N ALA A 11 21.18 -13.59 2.40
CA ALA A 11 20.25 -14.32 3.26
C ALA A 11 19.76 -15.54 2.47
N GLU A 12 20.50 -16.65 2.53
CA GLU A 12 20.09 -17.95 2.02
C GLU A 12 18.60 -18.14 2.29
N ASN A 13 17.90 -18.54 1.23
CA ASN A 13 16.45 -18.62 1.06
C ASN A 13 15.69 -19.18 2.28
N SER A 14 15.59 -18.39 3.36
CA SER A 14 14.96 -18.75 4.63
C SER A 14 13.47 -19.00 4.45
N MET A 15 12.87 -18.46 3.39
CA MET A 15 11.47 -18.68 3.06
C MET A 15 11.22 -20.07 2.45
N GLY A 16 12.21 -20.66 1.79
CA GLY A 16 12.12 -22.01 1.21
C GLY A 16 12.64 -23.14 2.11
N THR A 17 13.48 -22.83 3.11
CA THR A 17 14.22 -23.86 3.88
C THR A 17 13.85 -23.96 5.37
N ALA A 18 13.19 -22.95 5.95
CA ALA A 18 12.82 -22.94 7.37
C ALA A 18 11.47 -23.64 7.66
N LYS A 19 11.28 -24.15 8.88
CA LYS A 19 9.99 -24.72 9.32
C LYS A 19 8.88 -23.68 9.19
N ILE A 20 7.82 -24.04 8.47
CA ILE A 20 6.67 -23.17 8.13
C ILE A 20 6.13 -22.44 9.37
N SER A 21 5.94 -23.13 10.50
CA SER A 21 5.38 -22.54 11.73
C SER A 21 6.25 -21.44 12.34
N GLY A 22 7.57 -21.62 12.36
CA GLY A 22 8.50 -20.62 12.90
C GLY A 22 8.64 -19.40 11.98
N LEU A 23 8.58 -19.62 10.67
CA LEU A 23 8.66 -18.54 9.68
C LEU A 23 7.39 -17.68 9.69
N VAL A 24 6.20 -18.29 9.73
CA VAL A 24 4.92 -17.59 9.82
C VAL A 24 4.84 -16.73 11.09
N LEU A 25 5.34 -17.21 12.23
CA LEU A 25 5.41 -16.39 13.44
C LEU A 25 6.41 -15.23 13.30
N LYS A 26 7.59 -15.48 12.72
CA LYS A 26 8.65 -14.49 12.56
C LYS A 26 8.26 -13.35 11.60
N THR A 27 7.53 -13.64 10.54
CA THR A 27 7.08 -12.62 9.56
C THR A 27 5.68 -12.09 9.88
N GLY A 28 4.80 -12.94 10.41
CA GLY A 28 3.40 -12.62 10.70
C GLY A 28 3.22 -11.76 11.94
N VAL A 29 3.99 -11.95 13.01
CA VAL A 29 3.88 -11.11 14.22
C VAL A 29 4.18 -9.64 13.91
N PRO A 30 5.29 -9.28 13.24
CA PRO A 30 5.54 -7.89 12.82
C PRO A 30 4.44 -7.33 11.91
N LEU A 31 3.92 -8.14 10.98
CA LEU A 31 2.84 -7.73 10.08
C LEU A 31 1.54 -7.43 10.85
N MET A 32 1.15 -8.30 11.79
CA MET A 32 -0.02 -8.10 12.63
C MET A 32 0.08 -6.84 13.48
N VAL A 33 1.26 -6.57 14.07
CA VAL A 33 1.50 -5.33 14.82
C VAL A 33 1.38 -4.11 13.91
N SER A 34 1.90 -4.18 12.68
CA SER A 34 1.82 -3.09 11.71
C SER A 34 0.36 -2.77 11.33
N LEU A 35 -0.44 -3.82 11.09
CA LEU A 35 -1.87 -3.68 10.80
C LEU A 35 -2.66 -3.16 12.01
N LEU A 36 -2.31 -3.59 13.23
CA LEU A 36 -2.92 -3.09 14.46
C LEU A 36 -2.66 -1.60 14.66
N ILE A 37 -1.41 -1.15 14.49
CA ILE A 37 -1.03 0.26 14.59
C ILE A 37 -1.78 1.09 13.54
N ASN A 38 -1.85 0.61 12.29
CA ASN A 38 -2.60 1.28 11.24
C ASN A 38 -4.09 1.42 11.57
N SER A 39 -4.71 0.37 12.12
CA SER A 39 -6.12 0.40 12.56
C SER A 39 -6.33 1.38 13.71
N LEU A 40 -5.44 1.36 14.72
CA LEU A 40 -5.48 2.28 15.85
C LEU A 40 -5.32 3.74 15.39
N TYR A 41 -4.45 4.01 14.42
CA TYR A 41 -4.30 5.34 13.84
C TYR A 41 -5.61 5.82 13.21
N ASN A 42 -6.25 5.00 12.37
CA ASN A 42 -7.54 5.34 11.76
C ASN A 42 -8.64 5.58 12.82
N PHE A 43 -8.64 4.78 13.90
CA PHE A 43 -9.59 4.95 15.00
C PHE A 43 -9.34 6.26 15.77
N VAL A 44 -8.09 6.54 16.13
CA VAL A 44 -7.71 7.74 16.88
C VAL A 44 -7.99 8.99 16.03
N ASP A 45 -7.64 9.00 14.75
CA ASP A 45 -7.92 10.10 13.84
C ASP A 45 -9.43 10.44 13.79
N SER A 46 -10.27 9.42 13.61
CA SER A 46 -11.73 9.57 13.62
C SER A 46 -12.27 10.10 14.97
N VAL A 47 -11.75 9.60 16.09
CA VAL A 47 -12.15 10.06 17.44
C VAL A 47 -11.71 11.51 17.71
N PHE A 48 -10.51 11.91 17.27
CA PHE A 48 -10.06 13.29 17.42
C PHE A 48 -10.89 14.23 16.54
N VAL A 49 -11.12 13.89 15.28
CA VAL A 49 -11.94 14.70 14.36
C VAL A 49 -13.38 14.83 14.88
N SER A 50 -13.99 13.75 15.38
CA SER A 50 -15.34 13.79 15.96
C SER A 50 -15.48 14.67 17.21
N ARG A 51 -14.39 14.88 17.96
CA ARG A 51 -14.39 15.75 19.15
C ARG A 51 -14.13 17.22 18.85
N VAL A 52 -13.60 17.55 17.67
CA VAL A 52 -13.25 18.93 17.30
C VAL A 52 -14.47 19.72 16.81
N SER A 53 -15.33 19.12 15.98
CA SER A 53 -16.61 19.74 15.57
C SER A 53 -17.53 18.71 14.88
N GLU A 54 -18.85 18.83 15.06
CA GLU A 54 -19.83 18.04 14.28
C GLU A 54 -19.64 18.26 12.77
N ASP A 55 -19.38 19.49 12.34
CA ASP A 55 -19.12 19.83 10.94
C ASP A 55 -17.90 19.10 10.37
N ALA A 56 -16.87 18.89 11.20
CA ALA A 56 -15.66 18.19 10.80
C ALA A 56 -15.90 16.68 10.62
N LEU A 57 -16.76 16.09 11.45
CA LEU A 57 -17.17 14.69 11.32
C LEU A 57 -18.04 14.46 10.09
N THR A 58 -18.97 15.38 9.81
CA THR A 58 -19.78 15.35 8.59
C THR A 58 -18.92 15.48 7.35
N ALA A 59 -17.95 16.40 7.34
CA ALA A 59 -16.99 16.54 6.24
C ALA A 59 -16.16 15.27 6.03
N LEU A 60 -15.68 14.63 7.11
CA LEU A 60 -14.94 13.38 7.03
C LEU A 60 -15.79 12.24 6.44
N SER A 61 -17.05 12.13 6.87
CA SER A 61 -17.98 11.11 6.37
C SER A 61 -18.31 11.31 4.88
N LEU A 62 -18.38 12.56 4.41
CA LEU A 62 -18.52 12.88 2.99
C LEU A 62 -17.25 12.59 2.19
N ALA A 63 -16.06 12.71 2.79
CA ALA A 63 -14.79 12.42 2.14
C ALA A 63 -14.45 10.91 2.12
N ALA A 64 -15.01 10.12 3.03
CA ALA A 64 -14.70 8.70 3.20
C ALA A 64 -14.84 7.85 1.92
N PRO A 65 -15.89 8.00 1.08
CA PRO A 65 -16.00 7.24 -0.17
C PRO A 65 -14.84 7.51 -1.14
N VAL A 66 -14.38 8.76 -1.22
CA VAL A 66 -13.24 9.15 -2.07
C VAL A 66 -11.96 8.56 -1.51
N GLN A 67 -11.76 8.64 -0.19
CA GLN A 67 -10.59 8.05 0.47
C GLN A 67 -10.48 6.54 0.24
N ILE A 68 -11.61 5.81 0.31
CA ILE A 68 -11.65 4.37 0.04
C ILE A 68 -11.29 4.08 -1.42
N LEU A 69 -11.82 4.85 -2.38
CA LEU A 69 -11.48 4.69 -3.79
C LEU A 69 -9.99 4.92 -4.08
N MET A 70 -9.43 6.01 -3.54
CA MET A 70 -8.00 6.32 -3.64
C MET A 70 -7.14 5.19 -3.07
N SER A 71 -7.48 4.73 -1.87
CA SER A 71 -6.77 3.63 -1.20
C SER A 71 -6.87 2.31 -1.97
N ALA A 72 -8.04 2.01 -2.54
CA ALA A 72 -8.27 0.78 -3.29
C ALA A 72 -7.43 0.71 -4.58
N MET A 73 -7.28 1.83 -5.30
CA MET A 73 -6.43 1.88 -6.49
C MET A 73 -4.95 1.62 -6.15
N GLY A 74 -4.45 2.27 -5.10
CA GLY A 74 -3.07 2.06 -4.63
C GLY A 74 -2.81 0.62 -4.15
N LEU A 75 -3.74 0.07 -3.36
CA LEU A 75 -3.67 -1.32 -2.90
C LEU A 75 -3.73 -2.31 -4.06
N GLY A 76 -4.58 -2.07 -5.07
CA GLY A 76 -4.68 -2.93 -6.25
C GLY A 76 -3.37 -3.06 -7.01
N ILE A 77 -2.68 -1.94 -7.23
CA ILE A 77 -1.34 -1.93 -7.82
C ILE A 77 -0.34 -2.68 -6.93
N ALA A 78 -0.31 -2.39 -5.64
CA ALA A 78 0.62 -3.02 -4.70
C ALA A 78 0.46 -4.55 -4.69
N VAL A 79 -0.78 -5.04 -4.69
CA VAL A 79 -1.08 -6.48 -4.74
C VAL A 79 -0.70 -7.08 -6.09
N GLY A 80 -1.02 -6.43 -7.21
CA GLY A 80 -0.66 -6.90 -8.54
C GLY A 80 0.85 -7.01 -8.75
N LEU A 81 1.60 -6.02 -8.30
CA LEU A 81 3.07 -6.03 -8.31
C LEU A 81 3.66 -7.10 -7.41
N ASN A 82 3.09 -7.27 -6.21
CA ASN A 82 3.52 -8.34 -5.30
C ASN A 82 3.35 -9.72 -5.94
N ALA A 83 2.24 -9.96 -6.65
CA ALA A 83 2.00 -11.21 -7.36
C ALA A 83 3.05 -11.49 -8.44
N VAL A 84 3.37 -10.52 -9.31
CA VAL A 84 4.38 -10.66 -10.38
C VAL A 84 5.78 -10.90 -9.80
N ILE A 85 6.14 -10.18 -8.72
CA ILE A 85 7.43 -10.38 -8.04
C ILE A 85 7.48 -11.76 -7.36
N SER A 86 6.38 -12.18 -6.72
CA SER A 86 6.29 -13.49 -6.08
C SER A 86 6.39 -14.64 -7.07
N GLU A 87 5.84 -14.48 -8.27
CA GLU A 87 5.97 -15.45 -9.37
C GLU A 87 7.42 -15.58 -9.81
N ALA A 88 8.10 -14.46 -10.08
CA ALA A 88 9.51 -14.47 -10.47
C ALA A 88 10.41 -15.07 -9.37
N LEU A 89 10.13 -14.77 -8.09
CA LEU A 89 10.85 -15.37 -6.96
C LEU A 89 10.69 -16.90 -6.90
N GLY A 90 9.55 -17.43 -7.37
CA GLY A 90 9.29 -18.87 -7.43
C GLY A 90 10.09 -19.61 -8.50
N GLU A 91 10.53 -18.92 -9.56
CA GLU A 91 11.28 -19.52 -10.68
C GLU A 91 12.76 -19.80 -10.37
N GLN A 92 13.26 -19.39 -9.19
CA GLN A 92 14.64 -19.59 -8.70
C GLN A 92 15.78 -19.03 -9.59
N ASP A 93 15.45 -18.32 -10.67
CA ASP A 93 16.41 -17.62 -11.52
C ASP A 93 16.64 -16.19 -11.00
N GLY A 94 17.75 -16.00 -10.29
CA GLY A 94 18.10 -14.72 -9.68
C GLY A 94 18.31 -13.57 -10.68
N GLU A 95 18.73 -13.86 -11.92
CA GLU A 95 18.91 -12.83 -12.95
C GLU A 95 17.54 -12.36 -13.48
N LYS A 96 16.64 -13.31 -13.72
CA LYS A 96 15.25 -13.04 -14.09
C LYS A 96 14.50 -12.30 -12.97
N VAL A 97 14.69 -12.67 -11.71
CA VAL A 97 14.13 -11.96 -10.54
C VAL A 97 14.58 -10.49 -10.52
N LYS A 98 15.89 -10.23 -10.67
CA LYS A 98 16.42 -8.86 -10.67
C LYS A 98 15.83 -8.02 -11.80
N ARG A 99 15.73 -8.60 -13.00
CA ARG A 99 15.12 -7.92 -14.17
C ARG A 99 13.63 -7.65 -13.94
N THR A 100 12.87 -8.63 -13.48
CA THR A 100 11.44 -8.49 -13.20
C THR A 100 11.19 -7.48 -12.07
N ALA A 101 11.96 -7.52 -11.00
CA ALA A 101 11.86 -6.55 -9.90
C ALA A 101 12.16 -5.12 -10.36
N SER A 102 13.18 -4.92 -11.20
CA SER A 102 13.50 -3.61 -11.75
C SER A 102 12.38 -3.07 -12.66
N ALA A 103 11.81 -3.93 -13.52
CA ALA A 103 10.67 -3.57 -14.37
C ALA A 103 9.42 -3.28 -13.53
N ALA A 104 9.18 -4.08 -12.49
CA ALA A 104 8.12 -3.87 -11.51
C ALA A 104 8.23 -2.49 -10.83
N LEU A 105 9.42 -2.07 -10.39
CA LEU A 105 9.61 -0.75 -9.79
C LEU A 105 9.28 0.40 -10.77
N VAL A 106 9.70 0.28 -12.03
CA VAL A 106 9.37 1.27 -13.07
C VAL A 106 7.86 1.30 -13.32
N LEU A 107 7.21 0.13 -13.43
CA LEU A 107 5.76 0.03 -13.59
C LEU A 107 5.01 0.60 -12.39
N ALA A 108 5.48 0.34 -11.16
CA ALA A 108 4.90 0.91 -9.95
C ALA A 108 4.97 2.44 -9.96
N PHE A 109 6.10 3.02 -10.38
CA PHE A 109 6.27 4.46 -10.48
C PHE A 109 5.36 5.09 -11.54
N LEU A 110 5.28 4.48 -12.73
CA LEU A 110 4.39 4.94 -13.80
C LEU A 110 2.92 4.84 -13.38
N ALA A 111 2.53 3.74 -12.76
CA ALA A 111 1.16 3.52 -12.32
C ALA A 111 0.78 4.46 -11.16
N TRP A 112 1.72 4.75 -10.25
CA TRP A 112 1.56 5.79 -9.23
C TRP A 112 1.34 7.17 -9.85
N LEU A 113 2.15 7.55 -10.84
CA LEU A 113 2.00 8.83 -11.55
C LEU A 113 0.62 8.94 -12.21
N LEU A 114 0.16 7.87 -12.86
CA LEU A 114 -1.17 7.82 -13.48
C LEU A 114 -2.29 7.97 -12.45
N ILE A 115 -2.20 7.26 -11.32
CA ILE A 115 -3.18 7.39 -10.23
C ILE A 115 -3.20 8.82 -9.69
N VAL A 116 -2.05 9.42 -9.37
CA VAL A 116 -2.01 10.78 -8.82
C VAL A 116 -2.67 11.78 -9.76
N VAL A 117 -2.41 11.67 -11.06
CA VAL A 117 -3.05 12.53 -12.07
C VAL A 117 -4.57 12.30 -12.05
N LEU A 118 -5.03 11.05 -12.10
CA LEU A 118 -6.46 10.71 -12.05
C LEU A 118 -7.13 11.22 -10.78
N GLU A 119 -6.47 11.07 -9.63
CA GLU A 119 -6.97 11.51 -8.33
C GLU A 119 -7.16 13.02 -8.27
N ILE A 120 -6.21 13.81 -8.78
CA ILE A 120 -6.33 15.27 -8.84
C ILE A 120 -7.55 15.69 -9.68
N PHE A 121 -7.77 15.06 -10.84
CA PHE A 121 -8.96 15.34 -11.67
C PHE A 121 -10.26 14.95 -10.96
N THR A 122 -10.25 13.82 -10.26
CA THR A 122 -11.45 13.28 -9.60
C THR A 122 -11.81 14.11 -8.37
N LEU A 123 -10.83 14.49 -7.55
CA LEU A 123 -10.98 15.39 -6.39
C LEU A 123 -11.57 16.74 -6.81
N ALA A 124 -11.01 17.36 -7.85
CA ALA A 124 -11.50 18.64 -8.36
C ALA A 124 -12.96 18.55 -8.86
N THR A 125 -13.33 17.42 -9.47
CA THR A 125 -14.69 17.19 -9.95
C THR A 125 -15.66 16.91 -8.80
N TYR A 126 -15.24 16.11 -7.82
CA TYR A 126 -16.04 15.71 -6.67
C TYR A 126 -16.40 16.90 -5.77
N PHE A 127 -15.43 17.75 -5.43
CA PHE A 127 -15.69 18.95 -4.65
C PHE A 127 -16.59 19.96 -5.39
N LYS A 128 -16.42 20.09 -6.72
CA LYS A 128 -17.33 20.94 -7.52
C LYS A 128 -18.75 20.38 -7.56
N TRP A 129 -18.91 19.06 -7.63
CA TRP A 129 -20.22 18.42 -7.65
C TRP A 129 -20.96 18.59 -6.32
N GLN A 130 -20.26 18.44 -5.18
CA GLN A 130 -20.84 18.72 -3.85
C GLN A 130 -21.18 20.20 -3.66
N ALA A 131 -20.33 21.12 -4.13
CA ALA A 131 -20.60 22.56 -4.05
C ALA A 131 -21.80 23.00 -4.91
N LEU A 132 -22.10 22.27 -6.00
CA LEU A 132 -23.28 22.49 -6.82
C LEU A 132 -24.54 21.86 -6.21
N ALA A 133 -24.40 20.75 -5.48
CA ALA A 133 -25.50 20.06 -4.79
C ALA A 133 -25.91 20.73 -3.46
N ALA A 134 -25.06 21.59 -2.88
CA ALA A 134 -25.34 22.36 -1.66
C ALA A 134 -26.00 23.73 -1.91
N ARG A 135 -26.49 23.99 -3.14
CA ARG A 135 -27.27 25.18 -3.51
C ARG A 135 -28.76 24.85 -3.65
#